data_AF-A0A7S2G6Z5-F1
#
_entry.id   AF-A0A7S2G6Z5-F1
#
_cell.length_a   1.000
_cell.length_b   1.000
_cell.length_c   1.000
_cell.angle_alpha   90.00
_cell.angle_beta   90.00
_cell.angle_gamma   90.00
#
_symmetry.space_group_name_H-M   'P 1'
#
loop_
_entity.id
_entity.type
_entity.pdbx_description
1 polymer ?
#
loop_
_entity_poly.entity_id
_entity_poly.type
_entity_poly.pdbx_seq_one_letter_code
_entity_poly.pdbx_strand_id
1 'polypeptide(L)'
;AGLLDAQRVDELMDALEDLGATITSIGQGLPKEEQEIARLAAVSEGGTVYGLLARIDAFIEAHGTGGYAVGAEMNIASILVFTCLGRLVGGVYYGVPPTTCDPFPHIQAVRKAVGGNPAVVAWYDARVEQQKSLKALSPAEQILFGCRDM
;
A
#
# COMPACT_ATOMS: atom_id res chain seq x y z
N ALA A 1 14.06 -3.45 17.83
CA ALA A 1 12.62 -3.31 18.16
C ALA A 1 12.38 -3.85 19.56
N GLY A 2 11.68 -3.09 20.43
CA GLY A 2 11.18 -3.64 21.69
C GLY A 2 10.00 -4.59 21.48
N LEU A 3 9.58 -5.36 22.50
CA LEU A 3 8.39 -6.25 22.39
C LEU A 3 7.13 -5.49 21.94
N LEU A 4 6.97 -4.25 22.41
CA LEU A 4 5.85 -3.38 22.03
C LEU A 4 5.88 -3.00 20.54
N ASP A 5 7.06 -2.79 19.96
CA ASP A 5 7.18 -2.46 18.53
C ASP A 5 6.85 -3.68 17.67
N ALA A 6 7.25 -4.88 18.10
CA ALA A 6 6.90 -6.11 17.40
C ALA A 6 5.39 -6.33 17.36
N GLN A 7 4.69 -6.13 18.48
CA GLN A 7 3.22 -6.22 18.54
C GLN A 7 2.54 -5.21 17.62
N ARG A 8 3.06 -3.97 17.54
CA ARG A 8 2.55 -2.93 16.65
C ARG A 8 2.79 -3.23 15.17
N VAL A 9 3.92 -3.88 14.88
CA VAL A 9 4.19 -4.38 13.52
C VAL A 9 3.10 -5.38 13.13
N ASP A 10 2.80 -6.35 13.98
CA ASP A 10 1.75 -7.34 13.72
C ASP A 10 0.36 -6.69 13.58
N GLU A 11 -0.01 -5.78 14.50
CA GLU A 11 -1.28 -5.05 14.46
C GLU A 11 -1.49 -4.27 13.15
N LEU A 12 -0.45 -3.59 12.66
CA LEU A 12 -0.52 -2.87 11.40
C LEU A 12 -0.60 -3.80 10.19
N MET A 13 0.08 -4.95 10.24
CA MET A 13 -0.01 -5.95 9.18
C MET A 13 -1.44 -6.49 9.07
N ASP A 14 -2.06 -6.83 10.19
CA ASP A 14 -3.47 -7.28 10.24
C ASP A 14 -4.40 -6.20 9.65
N ALA A 15 -4.21 -4.92 10.02
CA ALA A 15 -5.00 -3.83 9.47
C ALA A 15 -4.85 -3.65 7.95
N LEU A 16 -3.67 -3.93 7.39
CA LEU A 16 -3.41 -3.87 5.95
C LEU A 16 -4.03 -5.07 5.21
N GLU A 17 -4.07 -6.25 5.84
CA GLU A 17 -4.76 -7.42 5.31
C GLU A 17 -6.28 -7.19 5.28
N ASP A 18 -6.85 -6.65 6.36
CA ASP A 18 -8.26 -6.27 6.45
C ASP A 18 -8.63 -5.21 5.39
N LEU A 19 -7.77 -4.22 5.16
CA LEU A 19 -7.92 -3.24 4.09
C LEU A 19 -8.01 -3.93 2.72
N GLY A 20 -7.09 -4.86 2.45
CA GLY A 20 -7.04 -5.63 1.21
C GLY A 20 -8.28 -6.51 1.00
N ALA A 21 -8.72 -7.20 2.04
CA ALA A 21 -9.95 -8.01 2.03
C ALA A 21 -11.18 -7.12 1.78
N THR A 22 -11.25 -5.97 2.46
CA THR A 22 -12.35 -5.00 2.33
C THR A 22 -12.49 -4.51 0.89
N ILE A 23 -11.44 -3.96 0.28
CA ILE A 23 -11.51 -3.44 -1.11
C ILE A 23 -11.78 -4.55 -2.13
N THR A 24 -11.32 -5.77 -1.87
CA THR A 24 -11.58 -6.93 -2.73
C THR A 24 -13.07 -7.29 -2.72
N SER A 25 -13.70 -7.27 -1.54
CA SER A 25 -15.14 -7.59 -1.39
C SER A 25 -16.07 -6.52 -1.97
N ILE A 26 -15.63 -5.26 -2.07
CA ILE A 26 -16.45 -4.17 -2.59
C ILE A 26 -16.81 -4.41 -4.06
N GLY A 27 -18.12 -4.50 -4.31
CA GLY A 27 -18.70 -4.75 -5.62
C GLY A 27 -18.46 -6.18 -6.13
N GLN A 28 -18.11 -7.13 -5.26
CA GLN A 28 -17.98 -8.54 -5.64
C GLN A 28 -19.30 -9.07 -6.19
N GLY A 29 -19.28 -9.63 -7.40
CA GLY A 29 -20.47 -10.13 -8.10
C GLY A 29 -21.26 -9.09 -8.88
N LEU A 30 -20.90 -7.81 -8.79
CA LEU A 30 -21.51 -6.75 -9.60
C LEU A 30 -20.89 -6.68 -11.01
N PRO A 31 -21.60 -6.11 -12.00
CA PRO A 31 -21.01 -5.70 -13.27
C PRO A 31 -19.83 -4.75 -13.05
N LYS A 32 -18.87 -4.75 -13.99
CA LYS A 32 -17.62 -3.98 -13.86
C LYS A 32 -17.84 -2.49 -13.54
N GLU A 33 -18.74 -1.83 -14.27
CA GLU A 33 -19.02 -0.40 -14.08
C GLU A 33 -19.57 -0.10 -12.68
N GLU A 34 -20.49 -0.94 -12.19
CA GLU A 34 -21.04 -0.82 -10.83
C GLU A 34 -19.97 -1.10 -9.76
N GLN A 35 -19.07 -2.05 -10.01
CA GLN A 35 -17.93 -2.31 -9.14
C GLN A 35 -16.96 -1.11 -9.06
N GLU A 36 -16.68 -0.46 -10.19
CA GLU A 36 -15.83 0.74 -10.24
C GLU A 36 -16.45 1.89 -9.44
N ILE A 37 -17.76 2.13 -9.61
CA ILE A 37 -18.50 3.15 -8.85
C ILE A 37 -18.47 2.84 -7.34
N ALA A 38 -18.72 1.58 -6.95
CA ALA A 38 -18.72 1.18 -5.54
C ALA A 38 -17.34 1.36 -4.90
N ARG A 39 -16.27 1.01 -5.62
CA ARG A 39 -14.89 1.19 -5.14
C ARG A 39 -14.51 2.66 -5.05
N LEU A 40 -14.86 3.47 -6.04
CA LEU A 40 -14.64 4.91 -6.00
C LEU A 40 -15.31 5.54 -4.78
N ALA A 41 -16.57 5.19 -4.51
CA ALA A 41 -17.30 5.67 -3.34
C ALA A 41 -16.63 5.21 -2.03
N ALA A 42 -16.12 3.99 -1.97
CA ALA A 42 -15.47 3.46 -0.77
C ALA A 42 -14.13 4.15 -0.45
N VAL A 43 -13.36 4.54 -1.47
CA VAL A 43 -12.05 5.21 -1.30
C VAL A 43 -12.16 6.73 -1.20
N SER A 44 -13.31 7.31 -1.56
CA SER A 44 -13.60 8.74 -1.42
C SER A 44 -13.80 9.11 0.05
N GLU A 45 -13.63 10.40 0.38
CA GLU A 45 -13.82 10.92 1.73
C GLU A 45 -15.20 10.52 2.31
N GLY A 46 -15.21 10.02 3.55
CA GLY A 46 -16.40 9.45 4.20
C GLY A 46 -16.70 7.99 3.82
N GLY A 47 -16.02 7.42 2.83
CA GLY A 47 -16.13 6.02 2.44
C GLY A 47 -15.44 5.04 3.39
N THR A 48 -15.82 3.77 3.33
CA THR A 48 -15.30 2.72 4.22
C THR A 48 -13.79 2.55 4.12
N VAL A 49 -13.26 2.50 2.89
CA VAL A 49 -11.81 2.32 2.66
C VAL A 49 -11.04 3.59 3.02
N TYR A 50 -11.59 4.77 2.75
CA TYR A 50 -11.02 6.03 3.23
C TYR A 50 -10.88 6.04 4.77
N GLY A 51 -11.92 5.60 5.49
CA GLY A 51 -11.88 5.50 6.95
C GLY A 51 -10.82 4.54 7.47
N LEU A 52 -10.56 3.42 6.78
CA LEU A 52 -9.48 2.50 7.11
C LEU A 52 -8.10 3.13 6.86
N LEU A 53 -7.92 3.81 5.73
CA LEU A 53 -6.68 4.52 5.41
C LEU A 53 -6.38 5.62 6.43
N ALA A 54 -7.39 6.38 6.87
CA ALA A 54 -7.24 7.40 7.90
C ALA A 54 -6.77 6.81 9.23
N ARG A 55 -7.28 5.64 9.63
CA ARG A 55 -6.84 4.94 10.85
C ARG A 55 -5.42 4.42 10.74
N ILE A 56 -5.05 3.87 9.58
CA ILE A 56 -3.69 3.41 9.30
C ILE A 56 -2.71 4.60 9.34
N ASP A 57 -3.06 5.73 8.74
CA ASP A 57 -2.23 6.93 8.75
C ASP A 57 -2.01 7.45 10.17
N ALA A 58 -3.08 7.56 10.97
CA ALA A 58 -2.99 7.95 12.37
C ALA A 58 -2.19 6.95 13.23
N PHE A 59 -2.26 5.65 12.92
CA PHE A 59 -1.42 4.64 13.57
C PHE A 59 0.07 4.89 13.28
N ILE A 60 0.41 5.14 12.01
CA ILE A 60 1.78 5.44 11.61
C ILE A 60 2.26 6.75 12.23
N GLU A 61 1.40 7.77 12.32
CA GLU A 61 1.71 9.01 13.05
C GLU A 61 2.10 8.74 14.51
N ALA A 62 1.33 7.89 15.20
CA ALA A 62 1.51 7.61 16.62
C ALA A 62 2.71 6.71 16.93
N HIS A 63 3.14 5.88 15.97
CA HIS A 63 4.08 4.78 16.24
C HIS A 63 5.28 4.72 15.30
N GLY A 64 5.21 5.40 14.16
CA GLY A 64 6.28 5.51 13.19
C GLY A 64 7.21 6.69 13.47
N THR A 65 8.40 6.64 12.87
CA THR A 65 9.38 7.73 12.92
C THR A 65 10.24 7.70 11.66
N GLY A 66 10.60 8.87 11.12
CA GLY A 66 11.58 8.96 10.03
C GLY A 66 11.12 8.34 8.70
N GLY A 67 9.81 8.23 8.46
CA GLY A 67 9.27 7.60 7.27
C GLY A 67 9.16 6.07 7.38
N TYR A 68 9.13 5.51 8.59
CA TYR A 68 8.85 4.09 8.81
C TYR A 68 7.54 3.91 9.57
N ALA A 69 6.89 2.77 9.34
CA ALA A 69 5.55 2.50 9.84
C ALA A 69 5.49 2.29 11.36
N VAL A 70 6.53 1.69 11.93
CA VAL A 70 6.68 1.45 13.38
C VAL A 70 8.14 1.64 13.77
N GLY A 71 8.40 2.47 14.77
CA GLY A 71 9.75 2.81 15.23
C GLY A 71 10.53 3.62 14.19
N ALA A 72 11.86 3.63 14.35
CA ALA A 72 12.77 4.47 13.57
C ALA A 72 13.53 3.73 12.45
N GLU A 73 13.19 2.47 12.18
CA GLU A 73 13.86 1.62 11.20
C GLU A 73 12.85 0.94 10.27
N MET A 74 13.29 0.60 9.05
CA MET A 74 12.48 -0.17 8.12
C MET A 74 12.24 -1.58 8.67
N ASN A 75 10.97 -1.98 8.74
CA ASN A 75 10.55 -3.32 9.14
C ASN A 75 9.51 -3.86 8.14
N ILE A 76 9.01 -5.07 8.42
CA ILE A 76 8.08 -5.77 7.54
C ILE A 76 6.76 -5.00 7.35
N ALA A 77 6.25 -4.30 8.38
CA ALA A 77 5.04 -3.49 8.24
C ALA A 77 5.26 -2.31 7.27
N SER A 78 6.43 -1.64 7.30
CA SER A 78 6.76 -0.61 6.29
C SER A 78 6.73 -1.16 4.86
N ILE A 79 7.27 -2.37 4.64
CA ILE A 79 7.23 -3.03 3.33
C ILE A 79 5.79 -3.39 2.94
N LEU A 80 4.96 -3.84 3.88
CA LEU A 80 3.54 -4.11 3.62
C LEU A 80 2.76 -2.84 3.31
N VAL A 81 3.00 -1.72 4.00
CA VAL A 81 2.40 -0.41 3.64
C VAL A 81 2.73 -0.06 2.19
N PHE A 82 4.00 -0.19 1.78
CA PHE A 82 4.41 0.09 0.40
C PHE A 82 3.71 -0.84 -0.61
N THR A 83 3.72 -2.15 -0.38
CA THR A 83 3.20 -3.13 -1.34
C THR A 83 1.67 -3.18 -1.38
N CYS A 84 0.98 -3.15 -0.24
CA CYS A 84 -0.48 -3.16 -0.20
C CYS A 84 -1.07 -1.90 -0.81
N LEU A 85 -0.51 -0.73 -0.48
CA LEU A 85 -1.02 0.54 -1.01
C LEU A 85 -0.56 0.81 -2.44
N GLY A 86 0.62 0.31 -2.84
CA GLY A 86 1.03 0.28 -4.24
C GLY A 86 0.04 -0.52 -5.09
N ARG A 87 -0.44 -1.66 -4.62
CA ARG A 87 -1.51 -2.42 -5.30
C ARG A 87 -2.84 -1.67 -5.29
N LEU A 88 -3.20 -1.02 -4.16
CA LEU A 88 -4.44 -0.27 -4.04
C LEU A 88 -4.57 0.80 -5.14
N VAL A 89 -3.54 1.61 -5.30
CA VAL A 89 -3.58 2.80 -6.18
C VAL A 89 -2.96 2.56 -7.56
N GLY A 90 -2.26 1.45 -7.73
CA GLY A 90 -1.52 1.13 -8.96
C GLY A 90 -2.35 0.44 -10.05
N GLY A 91 -3.67 0.37 -9.91
CA GLY A 91 -4.57 -0.14 -10.95
C GLY A 91 -4.93 -1.62 -10.85
N VAL A 92 -4.65 -2.28 -9.71
CA VAL A 92 -5.18 -3.63 -9.43
C VAL A 92 -6.71 -3.57 -9.24
N TYR A 93 -7.20 -2.52 -8.56
CA TYR A 93 -8.61 -2.33 -8.30
C TYR A 93 -9.18 -1.28 -9.24
N TYR A 94 -9.94 -1.71 -10.25
CA TYR A 94 -10.65 -0.80 -11.14
C TYR A 94 -11.55 0.17 -10.35
N GLY A 95 -11.56 1.44 -10.75
CA GLY A 95 -12.31 2.51 -10.09
C GLY A 95 -11.59 3.20 -8.93
N VAL A 96 -10.44 2.70 -8.49
CA VAL A 96 -9.62 3.36 -7.45
C VAL A 96 -8.64 4.35 -8.10
N PRO A 97 -8.72 5.66 -7.80
CA PRO A 97 -7.80 6.65 -8.34
C PRO A 97 -6.36 6.47 -7.83
N PRO A 98 -5.33 6.81 -8.62
CA PRO A 98 -3.93 6.76 -8.17
C PRO A 98 -3.63 7.74 -7.02
N THR A 99 -4.45 8.78 -6.88
CA THR A 99 -4.37 9.83 -5.84
C THR A 99 -5.03 9.45 -4.52
N THR A 100 -5.55 8.22 -4.39
CA THR A 100 -6.30 7.77 -3.20
C THR A 100 -5.48 7.92 -1.91
N CYS A 101 -4.15 7.77 -1.97
CA CYS A 101 -3.30 7.90 -0.79
C CYS A 101 -2.84 9.34 -0.49
N ASP A 102 -3.11 10.32 -1.35
CA ASP A 102 -2.60 11.70 -1.23
C ASP A 102 -3.02 12.42 0.06
N PRO A 103 -4.23 12.20 0.62
CA PRO A 103 -4.65 12.81 1.88
C PRO A 103 -3.91 12.29 3.13
N PHE A 104 -3.11 11.24 3.01
CA PHE A 104 -2.53 10.50 4.15
C PHE A 104 -1.00 10.66 4.19
N PRO A 105 -0.49 11.73 4.81
CA PRO A 105 0.92 12.12 4.70
C PRO A 105 1.90 11.11 5.32
N HIS A 106 1.51 10.39 6.37
CA HIS A 106 2.37 9.42 7.05
C HIS A 106 2.49 8.14 6.22
N ILE A 107 1.39 7.69 5.63
CA ILE A 107 1.38 6.66 4.59
C ILE A 107 2.31 7.05 3.44
N GLN A 108 2.21 8.27 2.92
CA GLN A 108 3.05 8.72 1.80
C GLN A 108 4.52 8.77 2.18
N ALA A 109 4.86 9.20 3.41
CA ALA A 109 6.21 9.19 3.91
C ALA A 109 6.80 7.76 3.92
N VAL A 110 6.03 6.78 4.38
CA VAL A 110 6.46 5.37 4.37
C VAL A 110 6.65 4.84 2.96
N ARG A 111 5.69 5.10 2.06
CA ARG A 111 5.77 4.66 0.66
C ARG A 111 7.02 5.20 -0.02
N LYS A 112 7.31 6.48 0.17
CA LYS A 112 8.52 7.14 -0.36
C LYS A 112 9.80 6.57 0.23
N ALA A 113 9.86 6.39 1.55
CA ALA A 113 11.05 5.86 2.22
C ALA A 113 11.37 4.43 1.77
N VAL A 114 10.35 3.58 1.60
CA VAL A 114 10.53 2.19 1.15
C VAL A 114 10.83 2.13 -0.35
N GLY A 115 10.10 2.87 -1.19
CA GLY A 115 10.32 2.91 -2.65
C GLY A 115 11.71 3.43 -3.02
N GLY A 116 12.19 4.44 -2.30
CA GLY A 116 13.54 5.00 -2.45
C GLY A 116 14.65 4.23 -1.74
N ASN A 117 14.35 3.14 -1.03
CA ASN A 117 15.38 2.36 -0.34
C ASN A 117 16.30 1.65 -1.35
N PRO A 118 17.64 1.81 -1.29
CA PRO A 118 18.55 1.22 -2.26
C PRO A 118 18.42 -0.29 -2.44
N ALA A 119 18.11 -1.03 -1.36
CA ALA A 119 17.93 -2.48 -1.43
C ALA A 119 16.62 -2.85 -2.14
N VAL A 120 15.56 -2.07 -1.95
CA VAL A 120 14.27 -2.25 -2.63
C VAL A 120 14.41 -1.96 -4.13
N VAL A 121 15.05 -0.84 -4.48
CA VAL A 121 15.34 -0.48 -5.88
C VAL A 121 16.16 -1.58 -6.56
N ALA A 122 17.27 -2.00 -5.95
CA ALA A 122 18.14 -3.05 -6.48
C ALA A 122 17.39 -4.39 -6.64
N TRP A 123 16.48 -4.73 -5.72
CA TRP A 123 15.66 -5.94 -5.84
C TRP A 123 14.76 -5.89 -7.07
N TYR A 124 14.04 -4.79 -7.30
CA TYR A 124 13.18 -4.63 -8.46
C TYR A 124 13.95 -4.61 -9.79
N ASP A 125 15.13 -3.96 -9.82
CA ASP A 125 15.99 -3.96 -11.02
C ASP A 125 16.49 -5.36 -11.35
N ALA A 126 17.01 -6.08 -10.35
CA ALA A 126 17.44 -7.47 -10.52
C ALA A 126 16.27 -8.38 -10.95
N ARG A 127 15.06 -8.12 -10.45
CA ARG A 127 13.85 -8.85 -10.84
C ARG A 127 13.52 -8.66 -12.32
N VAL A 128 13.61 -7.43 -12.84
CA VAL A 128 13.42 -7.12 -14.26
C VAL A 128 14.48 -7.81 -15.11
N GLU A 129 15.74 -7.76 -14.69
CA GLU A 129 16.85 -8.41 -15.40
C GLU A 129 16.65 -9.94 -15.49
N GLN A 130 16.30 -10.58 -14.37
CA GLN A 130 16.01 -12.02 -14.32
C GLN A 130 14.87 -12.43 -15.26
N GLN A 131 13.85 -11.58 -15.40
CA GLN A 131 12.71 -11.82 -16.29
C GLN A 131 12.92 -11.23 -17.70
N LYS A 132 14.12 -10.69 -17.98
CA LYS A 132 14.56 -10.09 -19.26
C LYS A 132 13.83 -8.82 -19.69
N SER A 133 12.70 -8.47 -19.08
CA SER A 133 11.99 -7.21 -19.31
C SER A 133 10.93 -6.96 -18.23
N LEU A 134 10.57 -5.69 -18.02
CA LEU A 134 9.45 -5.30 -17.15
C LEU A 134 8.13 -5.95 -17.59
N LYS A 135 7.90 -6.05 -18.90
CA LYS A 135 6.68 -6.65 -19.49
C LYS A 135 6.54 -8.16 -19.21
N ALA A 136 7.63 -8.83 -18.82
CA ALA A 136 7.61 -10.25 -18.47
C ALA A 136 7.24 -10.49 -17.00
N LEU A 137 7.22 -9.45 -16.17
CA LEU A 137 6.75 -9.55 -14.79
C LEU A 137 5.21 -9.72 -14.76
N SER A 138 4.70 -10.26 -13.65
CA SER A 138 3.24 -10.25 -13.43
C SER A 138 2.71 -8.81 -13.39
N PRO A 139 1.43 -8.56 -13.72
CA PRO A 139 0.86 -7.20 -13.64
C PRO A 139 1.07 -6.54 -12.27
N ALA A 140 0.94 -7.30 -11.18
CA ALA A 140 1.18 -6.79 -9.83
C ALA A 140 2.63 -6.35 -9.61
N GLU A 141 3.61 -7.13 -10.09
CA GLU A 141 5.03 -6.76 -10.02
C GLU A 141 5.35 -5.53 -10.89
N GLN A 142 4.74 -5.40 -12.08
CA GLN A 142 4.89 -4.20 -12.92
C GLN A 142 4.38 -2.94 -12.23
N ILE A 143 3.23 -3.05 -11.55
CA ILE A 143 2.62 -1.97 -10.77
C ILE A 143 3.54 -1.54 -9.63
N LEU A 144 4.03 -2.51 -8.85
CA LEU A 144 4.89 -2.24 -7.70
C LEU A 144 6.26 -1.68 -8.13
N PHE A 145 6.79 -2.13 -9.27
CA PHE A 145 7.95 -1.53 -9.90
C PHE A 145 7.72 -0.05 -10.17
N GLY A 146 6.59 0.32 -10.79
CA GLY A 146 6.26 1.73 -11.04
C GLY A 146 6.04 2.54 -9.77
N CYS A 147 5.54 1.92 -8.70
CA CYS A 147 5.30 2.59 -7.42
C CYS A 147 6.60 2.97 -6.68
N ARG A 148 7.74 2.36 -7.02
CA ARG A 148 9.02 2.70 -6.38
C ARG A 148 9.51 4.10 -6.77
N ASP A 149 9.08 4.59 -7.92
CA ASP A 149 9.53 5.85 -8.54
C ASP A 149 8.59 7.04 -8.23
N MET A 150 7.59 6.83 -7.37
CA MET A 150 6.57 7.82 -6.98
C MET A 150 6.93 8.62 -5.73
#